data_AF-A0A3A6RW44-F1
#
_entry.id   AF-A0A3A6RW44-F1
#
_cell.length_a   1.000
_cell.length_b   1.000
_cell.length_c   1.000
_cell.angle_alpha   90.00
_cell.angle_beta   90.00
_cell.angle_gamma   90.00
#
_symmetry.space_group_name_H-M   'P 1'
#
loop_
_entity.id
_entity.type
_entity.pdbx_description
1 polymer ?
#
loop_
_entity_poly.entity_id
_entity_poly.type
_entity_poly.pdbx_seq_one_letter_code
_entity_poly.pdbx_strand_id
1 'polypeptide(L)'
;MPLTEKELMERDAKRNLGEELLESIRDVKAGNHGKIHSLTMTEAAEARSKTGLSQPRFAELLGVSVRTLQEWEQGRRMPSGAARSLLHIAALRPDVFRDVLAV
;
A
#
# COMPACT_ATOMS: atom_id res chain seq x y z
N MET A 1 -18.91 26.50 -3.34
CA MET A 1 -18.24 27.10 -2.16
C MET A 1 -18.37 26.13 -1.00
N PRO A 2 -17.37 25.94 -0.13
CA PRO A 2 -17.54 25.12 1.08
C PRO A 2 -18.63 25.73 1.99
N LEU A 3 -19.37 24.89 2.72
CA LEU A 3 -20.44 25.35 3.62
C LEU A 3 -19.88 26.23 4.74
N THR A 4 -20.68 27.21 5.18
CA THR A 4 -20.39 28.01 6.36
C THR A 4 -20.59 27.19 7.65
N GLU A 5 -19.99 27.65 8.75
CA GLU A 5 -20.04 26.96 10.05
C GLU A 5 -21.47 26.78 10.57
N LYS A 6 -22.34 27.78 10.37
CA LYS A 6 -23.75 27.70 10.75
C LYS A 6 -24.48 26.61 9.96
N GLU A 7 -24.22 26.49 8.67
CA GLU A 7 -24.83 25.48 7.80
C GLU A 7 -24.32 24.07 8.14
N LEU A 8 -23.05 23.94 8.57
CA LEU A 8 -22.48 22.68 9.07
C LEU A 8 -23.18 22.22 10.35
N MET A 9 -23.38 23.13 11.31
CA MET A 9 -24.09 22.81 12.56
C MET A 9 -25.55 22.41 12.31
N GLU A 10 -26.26 23.12 11.43
CA GLU A 10 -27.65 22.79 11.07
C GLU A 10 -27.74 21.43 10.35
N ARG A 11 -26.77 21.09 9.50
CA ARG A 11 -26.67 19.78 8.86
C ARG A 11 -26.44 18.68 9.89
N ASP A 12 -25.44 18.83 10.74
CA ASP A 12 -25.02 17.78 11.68
C ASP A 12 -26.03 17.59 12.82
N ALA A 13 -26.79 18.63 13.19
CA ALA A 13 -27.90 18.54 14.15
C ALA A 13 -29.04 17.59 13.70
N LYS A 14 -29.17 17.34 12.40
CA LYS A 14 -30.21 16.47 11.81
C LYS A 14 -29.68 15.10 11.38
N ARG A 15 -28.37 14.86 11.48
CA ARG A 15 -27.74 13.60 11.02
C ARG A 15 -27.65 12.56 12.13
N ASN A 16 -27.91 11.32 11.76
CA ASN A 16 -27.66 10.16 12.60
C ASN A 16 -26.45 9.39 12.07
N LEU A 17 -25.26 9.78 12.52
CA LEU A 17 -24.00 9.16 12.07
C LEU A 17 -23.96 7.64 12.32
N GLY A 18 -24.59 7.15 13.39
CA GLY A 18 -24.62 5.72 13.69
C GLY A 18 -25.40 4.93 12.64
N GLU A 19 -26.53 5.47 12.18
CA GLU A 19 -27.36 4.85 11.15
C GLU A 19 -26.67 4.91 9.77
N GLU A 20 -26.07 6.04 9.42
CA GLU A 20 -25.30 6.21 8.17
C GLU A 20 -24.10 5.25 8.08
N LEU A 21 -23.36 5.06 9.19
CA LEU A 21 -22.24 4.11 9.24
C LEU A 21 -22.72 2.67 9.11
N LEU A 22 -23.85 2.34 9.76
CA LEU A 22 -24.41 1.01 9.73
C LEU A 22 -24.97 0.65 8.34
N GLU A 23 -25.58 1.62 7.66
CA GLU A 23 -25.99 1.52 6.26
C GLU A 23 -24.78 1.30 5.35
N SER A 24 -23.70 2.08 5.53
CA SER A 24 -22.46 1.91 4.75
C SER A 24 -21.86 0.50 4.87
N ILE A 25 -21.87 -0.08 6.08
CA ILE A 25 -21.39 -1.45 6.30
C ILE A 25 -22.29 -2.48 5.61
N ARG A 26 -23.62 -2.28 5.66
CA ARG A 26 -24.58 -3.15 4.97
C ARG A 26 -24.39 -3.10 3.46
N ASP A 27 -24.19 -1.91 2.90
CA ASP A 27 -23.90 -1.72 1.47
C ASP A 27 -22.63 -2.46 1.06
N VAL A 28 -21.54 -2.28 1.80
CA VAL A 28 -20.28 -3.01 1.55
C VAL A 28 -20.50 -4.52 1.61
N LYS A 29 -21.26 -5.02 2.60
CA LYS A 29 -21.57 -6.45 2.73
C LYS A 29 -22.45 -6.97 1.60
N ALA A 30 -23.35 -6.15 1.08
CA ALA A 30 -24.20 -6.46 -0.06
C ALA A 30 -23.46 -6.38 -1.41
N GLY A 31 -22.21 -5.93 -1.40
CA GLY A 31 -21.40 -5.73 -2.62
C GLY A 31 -21.66 -4.38 -3.30
N ASN A 32 -22.46 -3.50 -2.68
CA ASN A 32 -22.64 -2.11 -3.11
C ASN A 32 -21.45 -1.28 -2.63
N HIS A 33 -20.30 -1.45 -3.28
CA HIS A 33 -19.13 -0.61 -3.04
C HIS A 33 -19.11 0.57 -4.02
N GLY A 34 -18.53 1.68 -3.57
CA GLY A 34 -18.18 2.79 -4.45
C GLY A 34 -17.08 2.40 -5.45
N LYS A 35 -16.48 3.42 -6.08
CA LYS A 35 -15.43 3.22 -7.10
C LYS A 35 -14.24 2.40 -6.56
N ILE A 36 -14.09 1.16 -7.04
CA ILE A 36 -12.89 0.35 -6.76
C ILE A 36 -11.68 0.99 -7.44
N HIS A 37 -10.65 1.30 -6.67
CA HIS A 37 -9.33 1.63 -7.20
C HIS A 37 -8.42 0.41 -7.05
N SER A 38 -8.23 -0.32 -8.14
CA SER A 38 -7.21 -1.36 -8.21
C SER A 38 -5.84 -0.70 -8.29
N LEU A 39 -5.06 -0.75 -7.22
CA LEU A 39 -3.67 -0.31 -7.24
C LEU A 39 -2.81 -1.45 -7.79
N THR A 40 -2.24 -1.25 -8.98
CA THR A 40 -1.23 -2.17 -9.52
C THR A 40 0.04 -2.00 -8.71
N MET A 41 0.45 -3.05 -7.99
CA MET A 41 1.72 -3.01 -7.26
C MET A 41 2.89 -3.02 -8.25
N THR A 42 3.93 -2.26 -7.94
CA THR A 42 5.20 -2.33 -8.69
C THR A 42 5.92 -3.63 -8.37
N GLU A 43 6.77 -4.09 -9.29
CA GLU A 43 7.61 -5.29 -9.12
C GLU A 43 8.40 -5.23 -7.79
N ALA A 44 8.95 -4.05 -7.45
CA ALA A 44 9.68 -3.85 -6.21
C ALA A 44 8.80 -4.00 -4.96
N ALA A 45 7.60 -3.42 -4.98
CA ALA A 45 6.70 -3.46 -3.83
C ALA A 45 6.11 -4.87 -3.62
N GLU A 46 5.80 -5.59 -4.71
CA GLU A 46 5.37 -6.98 -4.66
C GLU A 46 6.48 -7.88 -4.08
N ALA A 47 7.70 -7.75 -4.59
CA ALA A 47 8.86 -8.52 -4.14
C ALA A 47 9.09 -8.33 -2.62
N ARG A 48 9.13 -7.09 -2.13
CA ARG A 48 9.28 -6.84 -0.68
C ARG A 48 8.12 -7.39 0.14
N SER A 49 6.89 -7.23 -0.35
CA SER A 49 5.71 -7.73 0.36
C SER A 49 5.79 -9.25 0.60
N LYS A 50 6.24 -10.01 -0.41
CA LYS A 50 6.41 -11.47 -0.31
C LYS A 50 7.52 -11.91 0.66
N THR A 51 8.57 -11.11 0.82
CA THR A 51 9.63 -11.41 1.81
C THR A 51 9.20 -11.14 3.24
N GLY A 52 8.20 -10.26 3.45
CA GLY A 52 7.75 -9.83 4.77
C GLY A 52 8.70 -8.84 5.45
N LEU A 53 9.69 -8.31 4.72
CA LEU A 53 10.70 -7.41 5.26
C LEU A 53 10.25 -5.95 5.26
N SER A 54 10.75 -5.19 6.24
CA SER A 54 10.64 -3.73 6.24
C SER A 54 11.47 -3.12 5.11
N GLN A 55 11.12 -1.92 4.66
CA GLN A 55 11.88 -1.21 3.62
C GLN A 55 13.38 -1.09 3.96
N PRO A 56 13.80 -0.73 5.20
CA PRO A 56 15.23 -0.66 5.53
C PRO A 56 15.96 -1.99 5.37
N ARG A 57 15.39 -3.09 5.89
CA ARG A 57 16.02 -4.42 5.80
C ARG A 57 16.09 -4.94 4.37
N PHE A 58 15.05 -4.70 3.59
CA PHE A 58 15.04 -5.11 2.19
C PHE A 58 16.04 -4.29 1.35
N ALA A 59 16.14 -2.98 1.60
CA ALA A 59 17.12 -2.11 0.93
C ALA A 59 18.57 -2.50 1.28
N GLU A 60 18.83 -2.86 2.54
CA GLU A 60 20.12 -3.40 3.00
C GLU A 60 20.52 -4.65 2.22
N LEU A 61 19.62 -5.65 2.10
CA LEU A 61 19.87 -6.87 1.33
C LEU A 61 20.10 -6.63 -0.16
N LEU A 62 19.40 -5.65 -0.74
CA LEU A 62 19.57 -5.26 -2.13
C LEU A 62 20.83 -4.39 -2.36
N GLY A 63 21.51 -3.94 -1.30
CA GLY A 63 22.67 -3.07 -1.40
C GLY A 63 22.33 -1.66 -1.92
N VAL A 64 21.12 -1.16 -1.64
CA VAL A 64 20.66 0.17 -2.08
C VAL A 64 20.17 1.02 -0.92
N SER A 65 20.07 2.33 -1.14
CA SER A 65 19.48 3.21 -0.12
C SER A 65 17.97 2.95 0.02
N VAL A 66 17.42 3.18 1.22
CA VAL A 66 15.96 3.13 1.44
C VAL A 66 15.21 4.05 0.48
N ARG A 67 15.78 5.22 0.20
CA ARG A 67 15.21 6.17 -0.77
C ARG A 67 15.12 5.57 -2.17
N THR A 68 16.16 4.87 -2.62
CA THR A 68 16.18 4.19 -3.92
C THR A 68 15.07 3.15 -4.01
N LEU A 69 14.92 2.31 -2.97
CA LEU A 69 13.83 1.33 -2.90
C LEU A 69 12.46 2.02 -2.94
N GLN A 70 12.26 3.11 -2.20
CA GLN A 70 10.99 3.87 -2.21
C GLN A 70 10.67 4.45 -3.59
N GLU A 71 11.66 4.98 -4.31
CA GLU A 71 11.49 5.47 -5.68
C GLU A 71 11.07 4.35 -6.64
N TRP A 72 11.54 3.12 -6.44
CA TRP A 72 11.11 1.94 -7.20
C TRP A 72 9.70 1.48 -6.81
N GLU A 73 9.41 1.36 -5.51
CA GLU A 73 8.09 0.92 -5.02
C GLU A 73 6.95 1.85 -5.47
N GLN A 74 7.24 3.15 -5.54
CA GLN A 74 6.30 4.18 -5.99
C GLN A 74 6.27 4.35 -7.53
N GLY A 75 7.10 3.60 -8.27
CA GLY A 75 7.17 3.69 -9.73
C GLY A 75 7.77 4.99 -10.28
N ARG A 76 8.46 5.78 -9.45
CA ARG A 76 9.11 7.03 -9.87
C ARG A 76 10.41 6.78 -10.63
N ARG A 77 11.08 5.65 -10.36
CA ARG A 77 12.26 5.18 -11.08
C ARG A 77 12.18 3.70 -11.38
N MET A 78 12.81 3.30 -12.47
CA MET A 78 12.96 1.90 -12.84
C MET A 78 14.24 1.32 -12.20
N PRO A 79 14.21 0.10 -11.62
CA PRO A 79 15.43 -0.55 -11.14
C PRO A 79 16.37 -0.88 -12.30
N SER A 80 17.67 -0.98 -12.01
CA SER A 80 18.66 -1.46 -12.97
C SER A 80 18.38 -2.92 -13.38
N GLY A 81 18.98 -3.39 -14.48
CA GLY A 81 18.78 -4.78 -14.93
C GLY A 81 19.11 -5.82 -13.85
N ALA A 82 20.25 -5.64 -13.16
CA ALA A 82 20.64 -6.52 -12.05
C ALA A 82 19.66 -6.43 -10.86
N ALA A 83 19.19 -5.22 -10.52
CA ALA A 83 18.21 -5.05 -9.46
C ALA A 83 16.87 -5.71 -9.80
N ARG A 84 16.39 -5.61 -11.05
CA ARG A 84 15.18 -6.32 -11.50
C ARG A 84 15.33 -7.84 -11.37
N SER A 85 16.47 -8.41 -11.76
CA SER A 85 16.72 -9.84 -11.54
C SER A 85 16.64 -10.22 -10.07
N LEU A 86 17.22 -9.43 -9.16
CA LEU A 86 17.14 -9.67 -7.72
C LEU A 86 15.71 -9.53 -7.17
N LEU A 87 14.95 -8.53 -7.63
CA LEU A 87 13.54 -8.36 -7.26
C LEU A 87 12.70 -9.56 -7.73
N HIS A 88 12.97 -10.06 -8.93
CA HIS A 88 12.33 -11.26 -9.47
C HIS A 88 12.64 -12.48 -8.61
N ILE A 89 13.91 -12.68 -8.23
CA ILE A 89 14.31 -13.76 -7.31
C ILE A 89 13.62 -13.60 -5.95
N ALA A 90 13.57 -12.39 -5.38
CA ALA A 90 12.86 -12.12 -4.13
C ALA A 90 11.36 -12.45 -4.21
N ALA A 91 10.74 -12.22 -5.36
CA ALA A 91 9.34 -12.54 -5.59
C ALA A 91 9.07 -14.05 -5.76
N LEU A 92 10.01 -14.82 -6.34
CA LEU A 92 9.89 -16.27 -6.52
C LEU A 92 10.33 -17.07 -5.29
N ARG A 93 11.39 -16.64 -4.62
CA ARG A 93 12.06 -17.34 -3.51
C ARG A 93 12.26 -16.38 -2.32
N PRO A 94 11.16 -15.92 -1.70
CA PRO A 94 11.24 -14.99 -0.57
C PRO A 94 11.89 -15.60 0.68
N ASP A 95 11.98 -16.92 0.76
CA ASP A 95 12.68 -17.68 1.80
C ASP A 95 14.16 -17.34 1.85
N VAL A 96 14.84 -17.25 0.70
CA VAL A 96 16.28 -16.94 0.63
C VAL A 96 16.60 -15.58 1.27
N PHE A 97 15.72 -14.59 1.10
CA PHE A 97 15.91 -13.26 1.70
C PHE A 97 15.72 -13.26 3.22
N ARG A 98 14.90 -14.17 3.77
CA ARG A 98 14.70 -14.32 5.20
C ARG A 98 15.88 -15.05 5.84
N ASP A 99 16.38 -16.08 5.17
CA ASP A 99 17.49 -16.91 5.65
C ASP A 99 18.80 -16.12 5.72
N VAL A 100 19.06 -15.21 4.77
CA VAL A 100 20.25 -14.35 4.78
C VAL A 100 20.28 -13.40 5.99
N LEU A 101 19.12 -13.04 6.56
CA LEU A 101 19.01 -12.21 7.77
C LEU A 101 19.02 -13.01 9.09
N ALA A 102 18.94 -14.34 9.02
CA ALA A 102 18.98 -15.21 10.20
C ALA A 102 20.42 -15.52 10.67
N VAL A 103 21.42 -14.93 10.00
CA VAL A 103 22.85 -14.95 10.36
C VAL A 103 23.20 -13.68 11.11
#